data_AF-A0A0V0H3Q9-F1
#
_entry.id   AF-A0A0V0H3Q9-F1
#
_cell.length_a   1.000
_cell.length_b   1.000
_cell.length_c   1.000
_cell.angle_alpha   90.00
_cell.angle_beta   90.00
_cell.angle_gamma   90.00
#
_symmetry.space_group_name_H-M   'P 1'
#
loop_
_entity.id
_entity.type
_entity.pdbx_description
1 polymer ?
#
loop_
_entity_poly.entity_id
_entity_poly.type
_entity_poly.pdbx_seq_one_letter_code
_entity_poly.pdbx_strand_id
1 'polypeptide(L)'
;MRASTLQRFGRKIIRGVRRETMSNDHEHAIAFVNGEEYYGAKASISVWTPKVTDQYEFSLSQLWIISGTFGDDLNTIEAGWQVSPELYGDIYPRFFTYWTSDAYQTTGCYNLLCSGFVQTNSRIAMGAAISPTSSTDGSQLDIGIMIWKDPKHGNWWLELGSGQLVGYWPSFLFSHLQEHASMIQFGGEIVNSRSSIQ
;
A
#
# COMPACT_ATOMS: atom_id res chain seq x y z
N MET A 1 -27.25 40.42 -24.89
CA MET A 1 -26.92 38.98 -24.84
C MET A 1 -25.57 38.76 -25.51
N ARG A 2 -24.52 38.51 -24.71
CA ARG A 2 -23.22 37.98 -25.16
C ARG A 2 -22.68 37.11 -24.04
N ALA A 3 -22.39 35.85 -24.35
CA ALA A 3 -21.83 34.89 -23.42
C ALA A 3 -20.32 35.14 -23.23
N SER A 4 -19.86 35.09 -21.98
CA SER A 4 -18.43 35.09 -21.64
C SER A 4 -18.02 33.68 -21.19
N THR A 5 -17.28 33.02 -22.08
CA THR A 5 -16.13 32.12 -21.86
C THR A 5 -16.05 31.27 -20.58
N LEU A 6 -16.11 29.96 -20.79
CA LEU A 6 -15.64 28.88 -19.92
C LEU A 6 -14.13 29.01 -19.66
N GLN A 7 -13.74 29.53 -18.49
CA GLN A 7 -12.37 29.41 -18.00
C GLN A 7 -12.37 29.36 -16.47
N ARG A 8 -12.58 28.15 -15.94
CA ARG A 8 -12.12 27.71 -14.59
C ARG A 8 -12.40 26.21 -14.40
N PHE A 9 -11.76 25.38 -15.22
CA PHE A 9 -11.45 24.01 -14.83
C PHE A 9 -9.97 23.99 -14.44
N GLY A 10 -9.63 23.54 -13.23
CA GLY A 10 -8.24 23.45 -12.75
C GLY A 10 -7.80 24.46 -11.68
N ARG A 11 -8.61 24.73 -10.65
CA ARG A 11 -8.10 25.33 -9.39
C ARG A 11 -8.01 24.27 -8.30
N LYS A 12 -6.78 23.98 -7.90
CA LYS A 12 -6.40 23.13 -6.77
C LYS A 12 -7.07 23.67 -5.50
N ILE A 13 -7.96 22.88 -4.90
CA ILE A 13 -8.49 23.18 -3.56
C ILE A 13 -7.35 22.89 -2.59
N ILE A 14 -6.73 23.95 -2.07
CA ILE A 14 -5.76 23.86 -0.98
C ILE A 14 -6.58 23.64 0.30
N ARG A 15 -6.84 22.37 0.63
CA ARG A 15 -7.21 21.95 1.99
C ARG A 15 -6.11 21.04 2.50
N GLY A 16 -5.68 21.31 3.73
CA GLY A 16 -4.35 21.00 4.27
C GLY A 16 -3.86 19.59 4.01
N VAL A 17 -2.73 19.50 3.31
CA VAL A 17 -1.84 18.35 3.39
C VAL A 17 -1.23 18.39 4.78
N ARG A 18 -1.73 17.55 5.68
CA ARG A 18 -1.10 17.32 6.97
C ARG A 18 0.15 16.47 6.69
N ARG A 19 1.31 17.12 6.72
CA ARG A 19 2.61 16.46 6.68
C ARG A 19 2.79 15.75 8.02
N GLU A 20 2.46 14.46 8.07
CA GLU A 20 2.80 13.63 9.22
C GLU A 20 4.29 13.31 9.12
N THR A 21 5.08 13.94 9.98
CA THR A 21 6.51 13.70 10.17
C THR A 21 6.68 12.59 11.21
N MET A 22 7.18 11.42 10.82
CA MET A 22 7.96 10.52 11.68
C MET A 22 8.97 9.72 10.83
N SER A 23 10.25 9.82 11.18
CA SER A 23 11.48 9.48 10.42
C SER A 23 11.89 10.53 9.37
N ASN A 24 13.14 11.03 9.48
CA ASN A 24 13.72 11.99 8.53
C ASN A 24 14.10 11.36 7.18
N ASP A 25 13.99 10.03 7.06
CA ASP A 25 14.49 9.27 5.91
C ASP A 25 13.36 8.79 4.98
N HIS A 26 12.09 8.96 5.36
CA HIS A 26 10.92 8.48 4.62
C HIS A 26 10.17 9.64 3.97
N GLU A 27 9.88 9.52 2.68
CA GLU A 27 9.02 10.45 1.95
C GLU A 27 7.75 9.74 1.46
N HIS A 28 6.59 10.38 1.64
CA HIS A 28 5.29 9.80 1.30
C HIS A 28 4.52 10.65 0.27
N ALA A 29 3.83 9.97 -0.63
CA ALA A 29 2.82 10.56 -1.51
C ALA A 29 1.54 9.73 -1.42
N ILE A 30 0.58 10.20 -0.61
CA ILE A 30 -0.64 9.45 -0.28
C ILE A 30 -1.92 10.23 -0.60
N ALA A 31 -2.95 9.49 -0.99
CA ALA A 31 -4.35 9.90 -1.00
C ALA A 31 -5.10 9.03 0.02
N PHE A 32 -6.06 9.62 0.73
CA PHE A 32 -6.78 8.90 1.79
C PHE A 32 -8.27 9.26 1.84
N VAL A 33 -9.04 8.36 2.42
CA VAL A 33 -10.43 8.58 2.85
C VAL A 33 -10.56 8.14 4.31
N ASN A 34 -11.28 8.90 5.11
CA ASN A 34 -11.50 8.62 6.53
C ASN A 34 -12.88 9.12 7.01
N GLY A 35 -13.26 8.70 8.21
CA GLY A 35 -14.46 9.19 8.89
C GLY A 35 -15.72 8.33 8.71
N GLU A 36 -15.59 7.18 8.05
CA GLU A 36 -16.65 6.17 7.91
C GLU A 36 -16.12 4.78 8.23
N GLU A 37 -17.00 3.79 8.22
CA GLU A 37 -16.65 2.37 8.34
C GLU A 37 -16.37 1.79 6.95
N TYR A 38 -15.15 1.31 6.74
CA TYR A 38 -14.74 0.69 5.49
C TYR A 38 -14.56 -0.81 5.64
N TYR A 39 -15.21 -1.56 4.76
CA TYR A 39 -15.14 -3.03 4.72
C TYR A 39 -14.25 -3.55 3.58
N GLY A 40 -13.54 -2.65 2.90
CA GLY A 40 -12.60 -3.00 1.86
C GLY A 40 -12.23 -1.84 0.96
N ALA A 41 -11.25 -2.07 0.12
CA ALA A 41 -10.78 -1.14 -0.89
C ALA A 41 -10.22 -1.89 -2.09
N LYS A 42 -10.27 -1.24 -3.25
CA LYS A 42 -9.71 -1.75 -4.50
C LYS A 42 -8.87 -0.67 -5.16
N ALA A 43 -7.70 -1.04 -5.64
CA ALA A 43 -6.78 -0.17 -6.34
C ALA A 43 -6.29 -0.83 -7.65
N SER A 44 -6.05 -0.01 -8.66
CA SER A 44 -5.19 -0.36 -9.79
C SER A 44 -3.90 0.46 -9.61
N ILE A 45 -2.77 -0.22 -9.52
CA ILE A 45 -1.48 0.39 -9.18
C ILE A 45 -0.52 0.16 -10.34
N SER A 46 -0.07 1.23 -11.00
CA SER A 46 0.96 1.14 -12.04
C SER A 46 2.26 0.61 -11.45
N VAL A 47 2.84 -0.40 -12.08
CA VAL A 47 4.11 -1.01 -11.63
C VAL A 47 5.27 -0.41 -12.39
N TRP A 48 6.26 0.09 -11.65
CA TRP A 48 7.47 0.68 -12.19
C TRP A 48 8.71 -0.02 -11.61
N THR A 49 9.86 0.16 -12.26
CA THR A 49 11.16 -0.24 -11.73
C THR A 49 11.95 1.01 -11.35
N PRO A 50 11.62 1.69 -10.24
CA PRO A 50 12.39 2.84 -9.77
C PRO A 50 13.83 2.44 -9.47
N LYS A 51 14.76 3.36 -9.72
CA LYS A 51 16.17 3.15 -9.38
C LYS A 51 16.38 3.41 -7.90
N VAL A 52 16.61 2.34 -7.14
CA VAL A 52 17.22 2.39 -5.80
C VAL A 52 18.72 2.13 -5.94
N THR A 53 19.54 2.93 -5.28
CA THR A 53 21.01 2.91 -5.48
C THR A 53 21.79 2.38 -4.28
N ASP A 54 21.19 2.43 -3.09
CA ASP A 54 21.73 1.83 -1.88
C ASP A 54 20.92 0.59 -1.47
N GLN A 55 21.54 -0.34 -0.76
CA GLN A 55 20.90 -1.57 -0.29
C GLN A 55 19.78 -1.31 0.73
N TYR A 56 19.88 -0.22 1.50
CA TYR A 56 18.93 0.19 2.54
C TYR A 56 17.85 1.16 2.02
N GLU A 57 17.86 1.47 0.72
CA GLU A 57 16.80 2.24 0.08
C GLU A 57 15.65 1.35 -0.38
N PHE A 58 14.43 1.89 -0.37
CA PHE A 58 13.30 1.23 -1.00
C PHE A 58 12.35 2.24 -1.67
N SER A 59 11.53 1.72 -2.57
CA SER A 59 10.40 2.45 -3.14
C SER A 59 9.21 1.50 -3.30
N LEU A 60 8.03 1.95 -2.87
CA LEU A 60 6.82 1.16 -2.94
C LEU A 60 5.63 1.96 -3.46
N SER A 61 4.62 1.24 -3.96
CA SER A 61 3.27 1.77 -4.14
C SER A 61 2.23 0.74 -3.74
N GLN A 62 1.26 1.16 -2.93
CA GLN A 62 0.37 0.24 -2.23
C GLN A 62 -1.00 0.83 -1.85
N LEU A 63 -1.85 -0.07 -1.37
CA LEU A 63 -3.10 0.16 -0.68
C LEU A 63 -2.91 -0.17 0.81
N TRP A 64 -3.37 0.72 1.68
CA TRP A 64 -3.44 0.52 3.13
C TRP A 64 -4.89 0.43 3.60
N ILE A 65 -5.20 -0.59 4.40
CA ILE A 65 -6.41 -0.71 5.20
C ILE A 65 -6.04 -0.42 6.65
N ILE A 66 -6.62 0.62 7.26
CA ILE A 66 -6.15 1.17 8.54
C ILE A 66 -7.30 1.28 9.54
N SER A 67 -7.03 0.93 10.79
CA SER A 67 -7.91 1.21 11.93
C SER A 67 -7.09 1.44 13.21
N GLY A 68 -7.66 2.14 14.21
CA GLY A 68 -6.94 2.54 15.43
C GLY A 68 -6.26 3.92 15.33
N THR A 69 -5.31 4.19 16.23
CA THR A 69 -4.68 5.50 16.41
C THR A 69 -3.22 5.49 16.00
N PHE A 70 -2.82 6.48 15.18
CA PHE A 70 -1.42 6.65 14.77
C PHE A 70 -0.51 6.85 15.99
N GLY A 71 0.60 6.10 16.03
CA GLY A 71 1.63 6.18 17.07
C GLY A 71 1.30 5.48 18.39
N ASP A 72 0.14 4.83 18.49
CA ASP A 72 -0.27 4.08 19.70
C ASP A 72 -0.72 2.66 19.35
N ASP A 73 -1.94 2.49 18.84
CA ASP A 73 -2.60 1.19 18.69
C ASP A 73 -3.06 0.89 17.25
N LEU A 74 -2.37 1.46 16.27
CA LEU A 74 -2.69 1.33 14.84
C LEU A 74 -2.63 -0.13 14.35
N ASN A 75 -3.65 -0.54 13.60
CA ASN A 75 -3.68 -1.78 12.83
C ASN A 75 -3.60 -1.44 11.34
N THR A 76 -2.74 -2.13 10.60
CA THR A 76 -2.63 -1.97 9.15
C THR A 76 -2.60 -3.30 8.42
N ILE A 77 -3.24 -3.33 7.25
CA ILE A 77 -3.05 -4.35 6.22
C ILE A 77 -2.63 -3.62 4.95
N GLU A 78 -1.57 -4.11 4.34
CA GLU A 78 -0.84 -3.46 3.27
C GLU A 78 -0.61 -4.43 2.11
N ALA A 79 -0.89 -4.00 0.88
CA ALA A 79 -0.57 -4.76 -0.31
C ALA A 79 -0.25 -3.85 -1.49
N GLY A 80 0.78 -4.22 -2.23
CA GLY A 80 1.31 -3.40 -3.31
C GLY A 80 2.46 -4.05 -4.05
N TRP A 81 3.28 -3.21 -4.68
CA TRP A 81 4.60 -3.59 -5.15
C TRP A 81 5.66 -2.76 -4.45
N GLN A 82 6.84 -3.34 -4.25
CA GLN A 82 8.00 -2.61 -3.74
C GLN A 82 9.30 -3.08 -4.40
N VAL A 83 10.26 -2.17 -4.54
CA VAL A 83 11.67 -2.47 -4.81
C VAL A 83 12.42 -2.28 -3.49
N SER A 84 12.95 -3.37 -2.93
CA SER A 84 13.68 -3.38 -1.66
C SER A 84 14.84 -4.38 -1.77
N PRO A 85 16.07 -3.91 -2.06
CA PRO A 85 17.23 -4.78 -2.19
C PRO A 85 17.58 -5.49 -0.89
N GLU A 86 17.41 -4.84 0.27
CA GLU A 86 17.59 -5.47 1.58
C GLU A 86 16.70 -6.71 1.76
N LEU A 87 15.44 -6.63 1.33
CA LEU A 87 14.48 -7.72 1.53
C LEU A 87 14.61 -8.83 0.49
N TYR A 88 14.93 -8.50 -0.76
CA TYR A 88 14.85 -9.44 -1.89
C TYR A 88 16.18 -9.80 -2.53
N GLY A 89 17.26 -9.07 -2.23
CA GLY A 89 18.58 -9.27 -2.82
C GLY A 89 18.72 -8.80 -4.27
N ASP A 90 17.70 -8.11 -4.80
CA ASP A 90 17.72 -7.52 -6.14
C ASP A 90 16.89 -6.24 -6.24
N ILE A 91 16.85 -5.66 -7.44
CA ILE A 91 16.21 -4.37 -7.74
C ILE A 91 14.94 -4.53 -8.59
N TYR A 92 14.34 -5.73 -8.60
CA TYR A 92 13.09 -5.94 -9.34
C TYR A 92 11.88 -5.59 -8.45
N PRO A 93 10.83 -4.97 -9.01
CA PRO A 93 9.61 -4.74 -8.25
C PRO A 93 8.99 -6.08 -7.88
N ARG A 94 8.73 -6.28 -6.59
CA ARG A 94 8.14 -7.50 -6.04
C ARG A 94 6.72 -7.21 -5.56
N PHE A 95 5.79 -8.11 -5.87
CA PHE A 95 4.49 -8.10 -5.21
C PHE A 95 4.67 -8.42 -3.73
N PHE A 96 4.12 -7.59 -2.86
CA PHE A 96 4.29 -7.76 -1.42
C PHE A 96 3.00 -7.50 -0.65
N THR A 97 3.00 -8.04 0.57
CA THR A 97 2.08 -7.62 1.62
C THR A 97 2.82 -7.32 2.90
N TYR A 98 2.23 -6.46 3.72
CA TYR A 98 2.62 -6.26 5.11
C TYR A 98 1.37 -6.19 6.00
N TRP A 99 1.52 -6.47 7.29
CA TRP A 99 0.48 -6.18 8.28
C TRP A 99 1.12 -5.91 9.63
N THR A 100 0.50 -5.06 10.45
CA THR A 100 0.81 -4.87 11.88
C THR A 100 -0.47 -4.66 12.67
N SER A 101 -0.42 -4.95 13.98
CA SER A 101 -1.52 -4.78 14.93
C SER A 101 -1.19 -3.83 16.09
N ASP A 102 0.00 -3.23 16.09
CA ASP A 102 0.51 -2.43 17.21
C ASP A 102 1.34 -1.23 16.77
N ALA A 103 0.92 -0.56 15.70
CA ALA A 103 1.58 0.63 15.16
C ALA A 103 3.06 0.42 14.84
N TYR A 104 3.40 -0.73 14.25
CA TYR A 104 4.76 -1.08 13.83
C TYR A 104 5.78 -1.16 15.00
N GLN A 105 5.31 -1.37 16.23
CA GLN A 105 6.18 -1.41 17.41
C GLN A 105 6.85 -2.77 17.57
N THR A 106 6.08 -3.83 17.68
CA THR A 106 6.57 -5.20 17.94
C THR A 106 5.94 -6.24 17.02
N THR A 107 4.73 -6.01 16.53
CA THR A 107 4.05 -6.85 15.54
C THR A 107 4.27 -6.30 14.14
N GLY A 108 4.24 -7.19 13.16
CA GLY A 108 4.66 -6.84 11.83
C GLY A 108 5.02 -8.08 11.05
N CYS A 109 4.55 -8.22 9.81
CA CYS A 109 5.03 -9.30 8.97
C CYS A 109 5.00 -8.98 7.49
N TYR A 110 6.16 -9.06 6.85
CA TYR A 110 6.25 -9.10 5.39
C TYR A 110 5.88 -10.48 4.86
N ASN A 111 5.04 -10.51 3.83
CA ASN A 111 4.76 -11.70 3.02
C ASN A 111 4.44 -12.93 3.89
N LEU A 112 5.27 -13.98 3.77
CA LEU A 112 5.20 -15.22 4.53
C LEU A 112 6.41 -15.42 5.45
N LEU A 113 7.14 -14.34 5.79
CA LEU A 113 8.35 -14.42 6.61
C LEU A 113 8.06 -14.77 8.08
N CYS A 114 6.78 -14.68 8.47
CA CYS A 114 6.24 -14.99 9.78
C CYS A 114 4.78 -15.40 9.63
N SER A 115 4.18 -15.93 10.70
CA SER A 115 2.76 -16.27 10.74
C SER A 115 1.89 -15.02 10.71
N GLY A 116 0.80 -15.06 9.94
CA GLY A 116 -0.25 -14.03 9.96
C GLY A 116 -1.07 -14.06 8.69
N PHE A 117 -0.42 -13.86 7.54
CA PHE A 117 -1.08 -14.06 6.26
C PHE A 117 -1.17 -15.56 5.93
N VAL A 118 -2.38 -16.02 5.57
CA VAL A 118 -2.64 -17.40 5.15
C VAL A 118 -2.83 -17.42 3.63
N GLN A 119 -1.78 -17.80 2.91
CA GLN A 119 -1.85 -18.00 1.47
C GLN A 119 -2.67 -19.27 1.15
N THR A 120 -3.68 -19.14 0.29
CA THR A 120 -4.57 -20.24 -0.11
C THR A 120 -4.36 -20.66 -1.56
N ASN A 121 -3.73 -19.81 -2.35
CA ASN A 121 -3.50 -20.03 -3.77
C ASN A 121 -2.02 -20.10 -4.11
N SER A 122 -1.55 -21.24 -4.62
CA SER A 122 -0.16 -21.46 -5.01
C SER A 122 0.23 -20.94 -6.39
N ARG A 123 -0.71 -20.38 -7.16
CA ARG A 123 -0.42 -19.77 -8.49
C ARG A 123 0.25 -18.41 -8.38
N ILE A 124 0.09 -17.73 -7.24
CA ILE A 124 0.68 -16.42 -6.97
C ILE A 124 1.68 -16.62 -5.85
N ALA A 125 2.94 -16.26 -6.07
CA ALA A 125 3.95 -16.30 -5.02
C ALA A 125 4.10 -14.91 -4.37
N MET A 126 4.04 -14.86 -3.05
CA MET A 126 4.39 -13.65 -2.31
C MET A 126 5.88 -13.34 -2.50
N GLY A 127 6.22 -12.08 -2.78
CA GLY A 127 7.58 -11.68 -3.15
C GLY A 127 7.96 -12.00 -4.60
N ALA A 128 7.04 -12.47 -5.44
CA ALA A 128 7.33 -12.71 -6.86
C ALA A 128 7.70 -11.40 -7.57
N ALA A 129 8.70 -11.48 -8.45
CA ALA A 129 9.05 -10.38 -9.34
C ALA A 129 7.90 -10.11 -10.31
N ILE A 130 7.54 -8.84 -10.47
CA ILE A 130 6.50 -8.41 -11.39
C ILE A 130 7.16 -8.06 -12.72
N SER A 131 6.69 -8.69 -13.78
CA SER A 131 7.12 -8.43 -15.15
C SER A 131 5.98 -8.74 -16.13
N PRO A 132 5.79 -7.95 -17.20
CA PRO A 132 6.53 -6.72 -17.52
C PRO A 132 6.12 -5.52 -16.64
N THR A 133 6.91 -4.44 -16.65
CA THR A 133 6.65 -3.20 -15.90
C THR A 133 6.37 -2.03 -16.83
N SER A 134 5.82 -0.94 -16.28
CA SER A 134 5.58 0.30 -17.01
C SER A 134 6.88 0.96 -17.45
N SER A 135 6.81 1.76 -18.52
CA SER A 135 7.93 2.56 -19.01
C SER A 135 7.50 3.97 -19.40
N THR A 136 8.42 4.93 -19.32
CA THR A 136 8.22 6.28 -19.85
C THR A 136 7.98 6.18 -21.36
N ASP A 137 6.94 6.85 -21.87
CA ASP A 137 6.53 6.86 -23.28
C ASP A 137 6.21 5.48 -23.88
N GLY A 138 5.99 4.46 -23.05
CA GLY A 138 5.61 3.11 -23.47
C GLY A 138 4.38 2.57 -22.76
N SER A 139 4.28 1.26 -22.65
CA SER A 139 3.15 0.60 -22.00
C SER A 139 3.04 0.98 -20.53
N GLN A 140 1.82 1.29 -20.10
CA GLN A 140 1.47 1.42 -18.69
C GLN A 140 0.81 0.12 -18.24
N LEU A 141 1.42 -0.52 -17.25
CA LEU A 141 1.00 -1.82 -16.74
C LEU A 141 0.72 -1.72 -15.25
N ASP A 142 -0.43 -2.21 -14.86
CA ASP A 142 -0.95 -2.13 -13.51
C ASP A 142 -1.18 -3.52 -12.90
N ILE A 143 -1.15 -3.55 -11.57
CA ILE A 143 -1.72 -4.65 -10.80
C ILE A 143 -3.01 -4.18 -10.15
N GLY A 144 -4.06 -4.99 -10.29
CA GLY A 144 -5.30 -4.82 -9.53
C GLY A 144 -5.14 -5.46 -8.16
N ILE A 145 -5.41 -4.72 -7.10
CA ILE A 145 -5.40 -5.23 -5.71
C ILE A 145 -6.75 -4.93 -5.10
N MET A 146 -7.36 -5.93 -4.46
CA MET A 146 -8.54 -5.73 -3.64
C MET A 146 -8.33 -6.39 -2.29
N ILE A 147 -8.58 -5.62 -1.23
CA ILE A 147 -8.63 -6.13 0.14
C ILE A 147 -10.02 -5.88 0.67
N TRP A 148 -10.68 -6.90 1.24
CA TRP A 148 -12.02 -6.75 1.79
C TRP A 148 -12.25 -7.68 2.97
N LYS A 149 -13.15 -7.27 3.86
CA LYS A 149 -13.59 -8.04 5.00
C LYS A 149 -14.68 -9.02 4.56
N ASP A 150 -14.46 -10.29 4.82
CA ASP A 150 -15.44 -11.34 4.59
C ASP A 150 -16.59 -11.20 5.60
N PRO A 151 -17.84 -10.95 5.15
CA PRO A 151 -18.98 -10.79 6.04
C PRO A 151 -19.36 -12.08 6.78
N LYS A 152 -18.90 -13.25 6.31
CA LYS A 152 -19.25 -14.54 6.90
C LYS A 152 -18.29 -14.97 8.00
N HIS A 153 -16.98 -14.81 7.78
CA HIS A 153 -15.95 -15.28 8.71
C HIS A 153 -15.12 -14.15 9.35
N GLY A 154 -15.29 -12.89 8.92
CA GLY A 154 -14.61 -11.72 9.47
C GLY A 154 -13.16 -11.53 9.01
N ASN A 155 -12.59 -12.48 8.27
CA ASN A 155 -11.21 -12.41 7.77
C ASN A 155 -11.08 -11.35 6.67
N TRP A 156 -9.89 -10.76 6.55
CA TRP A 156 -9.57 -9.85 5.45
C TRP A 156 -8.96 -10.63 4.30
N TRP A 157 -9.59 -10.62 3.13
CA TRP A 157 -9.14 -11.35 1.94
C TRP A 157 -8.36 -10.45 1.01
N LEU A 158 -7.37 -11.04 0.33
CA LEU A 158 -6.57 -10.43 -0.71
C LEU A 158 -6.89 -11.06 -2.07
N GLU A 159 -7.19 -10.22 -3.05
CA GLU A 159 -7.29 -10.57 -4.46
C GLU A 159 -6.26 -9.80 -5.27
N LEU A 160 -5.69 -10.49 -6.26
CA LEU A 160 -4.83 -9.93 -7.28
C LEU A 160 -5.51 -10.04 -8.67
N GLY A 161 -5.42 -8.97 -9.45
CA GLY A 161 -5.94 -8.89 -10.81
C GLY A 161 -7.47 -8.97 -10.87
N SER A 162 -7.98 -9.89 -11.69
CA SER A 162 -9.42 -10.05 -11.96
C SER A 162 -9.96 -11.31 -11.29
N GLY A 163 -10.09 -11.28 -9.96
CA GLY A 163 -10.75 -12.36 -9.20
C GLY A 163 -9.82 -13.43 -8.63
N GLN A 164 -8.50 -13.30 -8.75
CA GLN A 164 -7.59 -14.32 -8.22
C GLN A 164 -7.35 -14.11 -6.72
N LEU A 165 -8.05 -14.89 -5.90
CA LEU A 165 -7.78 -14.93 -4.45
C LEU A 165 -6.35 -15.39 -4.20
N VAL A 166 -5.63 -14.64 -3.36
CA VAL A 166 -4.25 -14.94 -2.95
C VAL A 166 -4.26 -15.66 -1.59
N GLY A 167 -5.02 -15.12 -0.64
CA GLY A 167 -5.05 -15.55 0.74
C GLY A 167 -5.82 -14.56 1.61
N TYR A 168 -5.68 -14.70 2.92
CA TYR A 168 -6.37 -13.84 3.89
C TYR A 168 -5.56 -13.61 5.16
N TRP A 169 -5.87 -12.52 5.87
CA TRP A 169 -5.46 -12.28 7.25
C TRP A 169 -6.61 -12.66 8.19
N PRO A 170 -6.39 -13.59 9.14
CA PRO A 170 -7.36 -13.90 10.17
C PRO A 170 -7.75 -12.67 10.98
N SER A 171 -9.04 -12.49 11.29
CA SER A 171 -9.49 -11.30 12.01
C SER A 171 -8.89 -11.19 13.43
N PHE A 172 -8.51 -12.30 14.06
CA PHE A 172 -7.97 -12.33 15.42
C PHE A 172 -6.58 -11.70 15.53
N LEU A 173 -5.90 -11.44 14.40
CA LEU A 173 -4.63 -10.72 14.39
C LEU A 173 -4.79 -9.27 14.82
N PHE A 174 -6.01 -8.73 14.74
CA PHE A 174 -6.28 -7.31 14.85
C PHE A 174 -7.18 -7.02 16.04
N SER A 175 -6.91 -5.91 16.71
CA SER A 175 -7.78 -5.33 17.74
C SER A 175 -8.86 -4.46 17.09
N HIS A 176 -8.48 -3.57 16.18
CA HIS A 176 -9.36 -2.58 15.56
C HIS A 176 -9.91 -3.04 14.20
N LEU A 177 -9.05 -3.64 13.36
CA LEU A 177 -9.51 -4.21 12.07
C LEU A 177 -10.38 -5.47 12.24
N GLN A 178 -10.59 -5.92 13.47
CA GLN A 178 -11.55 -6.99 13.76
C GLN A 178 -12.97 -6.64 13.33
N GLU A 179 -13.36 -5.36 13.39
CA GLU A 179 -14.70 -4.89 13.01
C GLU A 179 -14.71 -4.26 11.61
N HIS A 180 -13.97 -3.16 11.43
CA HIS A 180 -13.88 -2.45 10.16
C HIS A 180 -12.61 -1.59 10.12
N ALA A 181 -12.29 -1.07 8.94
CA ALA A 181 -11.30 0.00 8.80
C ALA A 181 -11.94 1.37 9.07
N SER A 182 -11.18 2.31 9.58
CA SER A 182 -11.58 3.71 9.79
C SER A 182 -10.90 4.67 8.81
N MET A 183 -9.89 4.18 8.09
CA MET A 183 -9.18 4.92 7.05
C MET A 183 -8.66 3.96 5.98
N ILE A 184 -8.74 4.41 4.73
CA ILE A 184 -8.10 3.76 3.59
C ILE A 184 -7.08 4.74 3.00
N GLN A 185 -5.88 4.26 2.69
CA GLN A 185 -4.87 5.05 1.98
C GLN A 185 -4.41 4.36 0.70
N PHE A 186 -3.99 5.16 -0.27
CA PHE A 186 -3.39 4.73 -1.53
C PHE A 186 -2.20 5.63 -1.82
N GLY A 187 -1.12 5.11 -2.38
CA GLY A 187 0.05 5.94 -2.59
C GLY A 187 1.35 5.19 -2.60
N GLY A 188 2.42 5.90 -2.29
CA GLY A 188 3.77 5.36 -2.25
C GLY A 188 4.61 5.98 -1.14
N GLU A 189 5.70 5.29 -0.88
CA GLU A 189 6.71 5.63 0.12
C GLU A 189 8.08 5.33 -0.46
N ILE A 190 9.04 6.18 -0.13
CA ILE A 190 10.44 5.96 -0.46
C ILE A 190 11.31 6.20 0.76
N VAL A 191 12.43 5.48 0.80
CA VAL A 191 13.60 5.84 1.60
C VAL A 191 14.73 6.15 0.65
N ASN A 192 15.38 7.29 0.87
CA ASN A 192 16.52 7.75 0.09
C ASN A 192 17.67 8.11 1.03
N SER A 193 18.77 7.38 0.90
CA SER A 193 19.95 7.51 1.76
C SER A 193 20.88 8.65 1.34
N ARG A 194 20.66 9.24 0.15
CA ARG A 194 21.46 10.37 -0.29
C ARG A 194 21.16 11.58 0.59
N SER A 195 22.18 12.00 1.34
CA SER A 195 22.21 13.33 1.94
C SER A 195 21.90 14.35 0.85
N SER A 196 20.86 15.16 1.08
CA SER A 196 20.65 16.38 0.31
C SER A 196 21.95 17.17 0.40
N ILE A 197 22.74 17.17 -0.67
CA ILE A 197 23.90 18.05 -0.77
C ILE A 197 23.33 19.46 -0.66
N GLN A 198 23.60 20.08 0.48
CA GLN A 198 23.18 21.43 0.83
C GLN A 198 24.06 22.46 0.12
#